data_AF-A0A1E5L6H0-F1
#
_entry.id   AF-A0A1E5L6H0-F1
#
_cell.length_a   1.000
_cell.length_b   1.000
_cell.length_c   1.000
_cell.angle_alpha   90.00
_cell.angle_beta   90.00
_cell.angle_gamma   90.00
#
_symmetry.space_group_name_H-M   'P 1'
#
loop_
_entity.id
_entity.type
_entity.pdbx_description
1 polymer ?
#
loop_
_entity_poly.entity_id
_entity_poly.type
_entity_poly.pdbx_seq_one_letter_code
_entity_poly.pdbx_strand_id
1 'polypeptide(L)'
;MLERISYMKGLAEGLELDYHTKEGKMIKEMIHVLEDMSHEIQHLQSLSDEMEDYIVAIDDDLHILEEDFYEEEIEELGMHDYDYEYENEPIYLEEDLDIEDYEDDIM
;
A
#
# COMPACT_ATOMS: atom_id res chain seq x y z
N MET A 1 3.55 -11.59 -15.50
CA MET A 1 2.58 -12.65 -15.14
C MET A 1 1.78 -13.13 -16.34
N LEU A 2 1.23 -12.20 -17.15
CA LEU A 2 0.62 -12.49 -18.45
C LEU A 2 1.48 -13.42 -19.34
N GLU A 3 2.79 -13.21 -19.44
CA GLU A 3 3.69 -14.08 -20.21
C GLU A 3 3.64 -15.55 -19.80
N ARG A 4 3.50 -15.85 -18.50
CA ARG A 4 3.39 -17.22 -17.99
C ARG A 4 2.03 -17.82 -18.33
N ILE A 5 0.98 -17.02 -18.33
CA ILE A 5 -0.38 -17.43 -18.74
C ILE A 5 -0.42 -17.67 -20.25
N SER A 6 0.20 -16.81 -21.06
CA SER A 6 0.37 -16.99 -22.50
C SER A 6 1.17 -18.25 -22.82
N TYR A 7 2.21 -18.54 -22.05
CA TYR A 7 2.95 -19.80 -22.16
C TYR A 7 2.07 -21.01 -21.82
N MET A 8 1.26 -20.95 -20.76
CA MET A 8 0.30 -22.01 -20.43
C MET A 8 -0.74 -22.23 -21.53
N LYS A 9 -1.26 -21.15 -22.14
CA LYS A 9 -2.16 -21.23 -23.30
C LYS A 9 -1.49 -21.95 -24.47
N GLY A 10 -0.27 -21.56 -24.82
CA GLY A 10 0.50 -22.21 -25.90
C GLY A 10 0.84 -23.67 -25.59
N LEU A 11 1.12 -24.00 -24.33
CA LEU A 11 1.33 -25.39 -23.90
C LEU A 11 0.04 -26.22 -24.01
N ALA A 12 -1.11 -25.64 -23.63
CA ALA A 12 -2.40 -26.31 -23.75
C ALA A 12 -2.78 -26.58 -25.20
N GLU A 13 -2.52 -25.62 -26.10
CA GLU A 13 -2.68 -25.80 -27.55
C GLU A 13 -1.74 -26.88 -28.11
N GLY A 14 -0.47 -26.88 -27.69
CA GLY A 14 0.52 -27.87 -28.12
C GLY A 14 0.28 -29.29 -27.62
N LEU A 15 -0.49 -29.46 -26.54
CA LEU A 15 -0.94 -30.75 -26.02
C LEU A 15 -2.20 -31.28 -26.72
N GLU A 16 -2.74 -30.55 -27.68
CA GLU A 16 -3.98 -30.89 -28.40
C GLU A 16 -5.15 -31.15 -27.42
N LEU A 17 -5.25 -30.34 -26.36
CA LEU A 17 -6.28 -30.49 -25.34
C LEU A 17 -7.69 -30.40 -25.93
N ASP A 18 -8.46 -31.47 -25.76
CA ASP A 18 -9.88 -31.46 -26.14
C ASP A 18 -10.71 -30.72 -25.08
N TYR A 19 -11.06 -29.48 -25.39
CA TYR A 19 -11.93 -28.63 -24.58
C TYR A 19 -13.40 -29.09 -24.51
N HIS A 20 -13.77 -30.21 -25.13
CA HIS A 20 -15.08 -30.83 -24.94
C HIS A 20 -15.12 -31.82 -23.78
N THR A 21 -13.96 -32.34 -23.35
CA THR A 21 -13.84 -33.20 -22.16
C THR A 21 -14.08 -32.41 -20.87
N LYS A 22 -14.37 -33.10 -19.76
CA LYS A 22 -14.59 -32.43 -18.47
C LYS A 22 -13.29 -31.77 -17.99
N GLU A 23 -12.18 -32.47 -18.17
CA GLU A 23 -10.84 -32.05 -17.80
C GLU A 23 -10.39 -30.86 -18.66
N GLY A 24 -10.62 -30.90 -19.98
CA GLY A 24 -10.29 -29.78 -20.88
C GLY A 24 -11.07 -28.51 -20.55
N LYS A 25 -12.38 -28.63 -20.27
CA LYS A 25 -13.19 -27.48 -19.81
C LYS A 25 -12.65 -26.90 -18.51
N MET A 26 -12.30 -27.75 -17.53
CA MET A 26 -11.74 -27.30 -16.26
C MET A 26 -10.43 -26.53 -16.48
N ILE A 27 -9.50 -27.06 -17.29
CA ILE A 27 -8.22 -26.40 -17.58
C ILE A 27 -8.44 -25.06 -18.28
N LYS A 28 -9.39 -24.98 -19.21
CA LYS A 28 -9.76 -23.73 -19.89
C LYS A 28 -10.24 -22.67 -18.90
N GLU A 29 -11.17 -23.03 -18.02
CA GLU A 29 -11.67 -22.11 -16.99
C GLU A 29 -10.57 -21.69 -16.02
N MET A 30 -9.66 -22.60 -15.63
CA MET A 30 -8.50 -22.25 -14.80
C MET A 30 -7.60 -21.20 -15.48
N ILE A 31 -7.36 -21.34 -16.79
CA ILE A 31 -6.57 -20.36 -17.54
C ILE A 31 -7.26 -19.00 -17.56
N HIS A 32 -8.59 -18.96 -17.74
CA HIS A 32 -9.36 -17.71 -17.72
C HIS A 32 -9.32 -17.04 -16.34
N VAL A 33 -9.54 -17.80 -15.27
CA VAL A 33 -9.45 -17.26 -13.91
C VAL A 33 -8.06 -16.69 -13.63
N LEU A 34 -6.99 -17.36 -14.08
CA LEU A 34 -5.62 -16.85 -13.94
C LEU A 34 -5.39 -15.56 -14.73
N GLU A 35 -6.00 -15.43 -15.90
CA GLU A 35 -5.96 -14.21 -16.72
C GLU A 35 -6.66 -13.04 -16.03
N ASP A 36 -7.87 -13.26 -15.52
CA ASP A 36 -8.63 -12.27 -14.76
C ASP A 36 -7.86 -11.83 -13.51
N MET A 37 -7.32 -12.79 -12.74
CA MET A 37 -6.45 -12.49 -11.58
C MET A 37 -5.23 -11.67 -11.99
N SER A 38 -4.68 -11.90 -13.18
CA SER A 38 -3.54 -11.13 -13.66
C SER A 38 -3.87 -9.69 -13.96
N HIS A 39 -5.06 -9.42 -14.47
CA HIS A 39 -5.53 -8.06 -14.71
C HIS A 39 -5.83 -7.34 -13.40
N GLU A 40 -6.49 -8.01 -12.45
CA GLU A 40 -6.78 -7.42 -11.13
C GLU A 40 -5.50 -7.10 -10.36
N ILE A 41 -4.47 -7.97 -10.40
CA ILE A 41 -3.19 -7.69 -9.75
C ILE A 41 -2.49 -6.48 -10.39
N GLN A 42 -2.52 -6.34 -11.72
CA GLN A 42 -1.94 -5.17 -12.40
C GLN A 42 -2.67 -3.88 -12.02
N HIS A 43 -3.99 -3.94 -11.91
CA HIS A 43 -4.79 -2.81 -11.46
C HIS A 43 -4.47 -2.43 -10.00
N LEU A 44 -4.36 -3.41 -9.09
CA LEU A 44 -3.94 -3.18 -7.71
C LEU A 44 -2.54 -2.57 -7.61
N GLN A 45 -1.59 -3.01 -8.45
CA GLN A 45 -0.26 -2.41 -8.51
C GLN A 45 -0.35 -0.93 -8.91
N SER A 46 -1.16 -0.60 -9.92
CA SER A 46 -1.34 0.78 -10.36
C SER A 46 -1.93 1.67 -9.25
N LEU A 47 -2.94 1.18 -8.53
CA LEU A 47 -3.51 1.88 -7.37
C LEU A 47 -2.49 2.04 -6.22
N SER A 48 -1.63 1.04 -6.03
CA SER A 48 -0.57 1.10 -5.02
C SER A 48 0.47 2.18 -5.37
N ASP A 49 0.85 2.29 -6.65
CA ASP A 49 1.77 3.32 -7.12
C ASP A 49 1.14 4.72 -6.93
N GLU A 50 -0.15 4.89 -7.25
CA GLU A 50 -0.88 6.15 -6.98
C GLU A 50 -0.93 6.48 -5.48
N MET A 51 -1.11 5.49 -4.62
CA MET A 51 -1.10 5.69 -3.16
C MET A 51 0.28 6.12 -2.64
N GLU A 52 1.37 5.59 -3.21
CA GLU A 52 2.73 6.01 -2.87
C GLU A 52 2.91 7.51 -3.15
N ASP A 53 2.46 7.99 -4.31
CA ASP A 53 2.50 9.41 -4.67
C ASP A 53 1.71 10.28 -3.66
N TYR A 54 0.53 9.83 -3.23
CA TYR A 54 -0.24 10.55 -2.19
C TYR A 54 0.46 10.57 -0.83
N ILE A 55 1.12 9.47 -0.44
CA ILE A 55 1.86 9.41 0.82
C ILE A 55 3.04 10.38 0.78
N VAL A 56 3.79 10.42 -0.32
CA VAL A 56 4.88 11.38 -0.52
C VAL A 56 4.35 12.82 -0.44
N ALA A 57 3.22 13.11 -1.06
CA ALA A 57 2.63 14.45 -0.98
C ALA A 57 2.24 14.85 0.45
N ILE A 58 1.72 13.90 1.24
CA ILE A 58 1.40 14.14 2.66
C ILE A 58 2.68 14.37 3.47
N ASP A 59 3.73 13.57 3.23
CA ASP A 59 5.03 13.71 3.89
C ASP A 59 5.66 15.09 3.61
N ASP A 60 5.66 15.51 2.34
CA ASP A 60 6.13 16.84 1.94
C ASP A 60 5.33 17.98 2.61
N ASP A 61 3.99 17.86 2.63
CA ASP A 61 3.12 18.86 3.27
C ASP A 61 3.34 18.92 4.79
N LEU A 62 3.55 17.77 5.44
CA LEU A 62 3.88 17.70 6.87
C LEU A 62 5.25 18.29 7.16
N HIS A 63 6.25 18.02 6.33
CA HIS A 63 7.58 18.59 6.49
C HIS A 63 7.56 20.12 6.49
N ILE A 64 6.79 20.73 5.60
CA ILE A 64 6.60 22.20 5.58
C ILE A 64 5.96 22.70 6.88
N LEU A 65 4.95 21.99 7.40
CA LEU A 65 4.33 22.34 8.68
C LEU A 65 5.33 22.21 9.84
N GLU A 66 6.17 21.18 9.82
CA GLU A 66 7.20 20.97 10.84
C GLU A 66 8.27 22.08 10.83
N GLU A 67 8.71 22.49 9.64
CA GLU A 67 9.61 23.65 9.48
C GLU A 67 8.96 24.92 10.06
N ASP A 68 7.70 25.18 9.74
CA ASP A 68 7.01 26.42 10.15
C ASP A 68 6.68 26.48 11.66
N PHE A 69 6.45 25.34 12.33
CA PHE A 69 5.93 25.31 13.71
C PHE A 69 6.86 24.67 14.75
N TYR A 70 7.73 23.74 14.36
CA TYR A 70 8.57 22.98 15.30
C TYR A 70 10.06 23.36 15.25
N GLU A 71 10.55 24.07 14.21
CA GLU A 71 11.96 24.49 14.16
C GLU A 71 12.37 25.45 15.29
N GLU A 72 11.50 26.38 15.70
CA GLU A 72 11.81 27.31 16.81
C GLU A 72 11.75 26.62 18.20
N GLU A 73 10.93 25.58 18.37
CA GLU A 73 10.84 24.81 19.64
C GLU A 73 11.99 23.80 19.82
N ILE A 74 12.53 23.24 18.72
CA ILE A 74 13.64 22.27 18.77
C ILE A 74 14.97 22.94 19.15
N GLU A 75 15.22 24.19 18.71
CA GLU A 75 16.39 24.95 19.15
C GLU A 75 16.38 25.27 20.66
N GLU A 76 15.20 25.47 21.25
CA GLU A 76 15.04 25.71 22.69
C GLU A 76 15.12 24.42 23.54
N LEU A 77 14.74 23.26 22.98
CA LEU A 77 14.79 21.96 23.65
C LEU A 77 16.11 21.20 23.47
N GLY A 78 17.04 21.70 22.64
CA GLY A 78 18.37 21.09 22.47
C GLY A 78 18.33 19.65 21.94
N MET A 79 17.24 19.26 21.27
CA MET A 79 17.07 17.93 20.70
C MET A 79 17.77 17.85 19.35
N HIS A 80 19.10 17.72 19.42
CA HIS A 80 19.94 17.47 18.26
C HIS A 80 19.66 16.05 17.74
N ASP A 81 19.04 15.97 16.56
CA ASP A 81 19.01 14.82 15.64
C ASP A 81 19.11 13.46 16.35
N TYR A 82 18.02 13.04 16.99
CA TYR A 82 17.94 11.70 17.57
C TYR A 82 17.86 10.71 16.42
N ASP A 83 18.99 10.05 16.14
CA ASP A 83 19.05 8.70 15.59
C ASP A 83 18.05 7.85 16.41
N TYR A 84 16.81 7.77 15.94
CA TYR A 84 15.75 6.99 16.58
C TYR A 84 16.09 5.52 16.34
N GLU A 85 16.98 4.97 17.17
CA GLU A 85 17.00 3.53 17.40
C GLU A 85 15.58 3.16 17.86
N TYR A 86 14.86 2.43 17.01
CA TYR A 86 13.56 1.82 17.32
C TYR A 86 13.75 0.80 18.46
N GLU A 87 14.07 1.27 19.65
CA GLU A 87 13.85 0.50 20.87
C GLU A 87 12.33 0.38 20.99
N ASN A 88 11.86 -0.87 21.02
CA ASN A 88 10.45 -1.21 21.18
C ASN A 88 10.00 -0.89 22.61
N GLU A 89 10.12 0.37 23.03
CA GLU A 89 9.54 0.84 24.28
C GLU A 89 8.04 1.03 24.05
N PRO A 90 7.19 0.47 24.92
CA PRO A 90 5.75 0.63 24.82
C PRO A 90 5.41 2.10 25.05
N ILE A 91 4.77 2.73 24.06
CA ILE A 91 4.18 4.07 24.20
C ILE A 91 3.08 3.96 25.25
N TYR A 92 3.30 4.59 26.41
CA TYR A 92 2.25 4.79 27.40
C TYR A 92 1.42 5.98 26.95
N LEU A 93 0.23 5.72 26.41
CA LEU A 93 -0.82 6.74 26.35
C LEU A 93 -1.13 7.13 27.79
N GLU A 94 -0.75 8.34 28.19
CA GLU A 94 -1.28 8.93 29.43
C GLU A 94 -2.80 9.07 29.25
N GLU A 95 -3.54 8.49 30.19
CA GLU A 95 -5.00 8.26 30.14
C GLU A 95 -5.83 9.56 30.23
N ASP A 96 -5.18 10.72 30.28
CA ASP A 96 -5.79 12.03 30.59
C ASP A 96 -5.69 13.03 29.43
N LEU A 97 -5.73 12.58 28.17
CA LEU A 97 -6.07 13.48 27.06
C LEU A 97 -7.57 13.79 27.12
N ASP A 98 -7.95 14.83 27.86
CA ASP A 98 -9.30 15.39 27.87
C ASP A 98 -9.64 15.93 26.47
N ILE A 99 -10.34 15.10 25.70
CA ILE A 99 -10.77 15.38 24.32
C ILE A 99 -11.92 16.41 24.28
N GLU A 100 -12.31 17.00 25.41
CA GLU A 100 -13.43 17.93 25.50
C GLU A 100 -13.09 19.38 25.11
N ASP A 101 -11.81 19.76 24.99
CA ASP A 101 -11.41 21.15 24.69
C ASP A 101 -11.39 21.50 23.18
N TYR A 102 -11.71 20.57 22.27
CA TYR A 102 -11.66 20.80 20.82
C TYR A 102 -12.98 21.32 20.19
N GLU A 103 -14.06 21.51 20.95
CA GLU A 103 -15.34 21.97 20.39
C GLU A 103 -15.51 23.49 20.29
N ASP A 104 -14.64 24.32 20.91
CA ASP A 104 -14.90 25.77 21.03
C ASP A 104 -14.18 26.68 20.01
N ASP A 105 -13.29 26.18 19.16
CA ASP A 105 -12.53 27.01 18.20
C ASP A 105 -12.89 26.82 16.71
N ILE A 106 -14.09 26.30 16.42
CA ILE A 106 -14.71 26.46 15.08
C ILE A 106 -15.79 27.55 15.16
N MET A 107 -15.37 28.82 15.10
CA MET A 107 -16.24 29.93 14.69
C MET A 107 -15.56 30.88 13.70
#